data_AF-A0A5Y3MRX8-F1
#
_entry.id   AF-A0A5Y3MRX8-F1
#
_cell.length_a   1.000
_cell.length_b   1.000
_cell.length_c   1.000
_cell.angle_alpha   90.00
_cell.angle_beta   90.00
_cell.angle_gamma   90.00
#
_symmetry.space_group_name_H-M   'P 1'
#
loop_
_entity.id
_entity.type
_entity.pdbx_description
1 polymer ?
#
loop_
_entity_poly.entity_id
_entity_poly.type
_entity_poly.pdbx_seq_one_letter_code
_entity_poly.pdbx_strand_id
1 'polypeptide(L)'
;MMKIQSGVTTILMLTLLLCAEIPVHAADKKLTSLLAPYDEWYFNFLYPHALPADVTYAELLDTDGILYRYRMLGSTNASSASVGKWNEEVMGIHSDFNKAKNPPQAMHFCWDSIIDKKVYETWITFGYPVWEMMLTPYPSPWDASVQEYHRYLVIGLAPEGRVRVWLVNNGKPNTRLTEDKDILVETVSGEKLAMCKKITNHSFSGGYNDYILNFIKDKKYPYGNW
;
A
#
# COMPACT_ATOMS: atom_id res chain seq x y z
N MET A 1 17.69 3.60 -62.40
CA MET A 1 18.35 2.29 -62.29
C MET A 1 19.25 2.29 -61.06
N MET A 2 19.10 1.24 -60.25
CA MET A 2 20.01 0.69 -59.23
C MET A 2 20.32 1.47 -57.94
N LYS A 3 19.80 0.90 -56.84
CA LYS A 3 20.14 1.08 -55.42
C LYS A 3 21.57 0.61 -55.14
N ILE A 4 22.23 1.21 -54.14
CA ILE A 4 23.06 0.47 -53.17
C ILE A 4 22.86 1.12 -51.78
N GLN A 5 22.34 0.31 -50.84
CA GLN A 5 22.29 0.61 -49.41
C GLN A 5 23.64 0.25 -48.76
N SER A 6 24.14 1.10 -47.88
CA SER A 6 25.11 0.75 -46.82
C SER A 6 24.48 1.21 -45.51
N GLY A 7 23.98 0.34 -44.64
CA GLY A 7 24.77 -0.62 -43.87
C GLY A 7 24.89 -0.08 -42.44
N VAL A 8 23.76 0.06 -41.74
CA VAL A 8 23.74 0.35 -40.30
C VAL A 8 23.80 -0.99 -39.58
N THR A 9 25.00 -1.37 -39.18
CA THR A 9 25.26 -2.59 -38.39
C THR A 9 24.78 -2.36 -36.96
N THR A 10 23.57 -2.80 -36.64
CA THR A 10 23.06 -2.85 -35.27
C THR A 10 23.78 -3.98 -34.53
N ILE A 11 24.73 -3.63 -33.67
CA ILE A 11 25.34 -4.59 -32.74
C ILE A 11 24.39 -4.77 -31.56
N LEU A 12 23.64 -5.86 -31.58
CA LEU A 12 22.87 -6.36 -30.44
C LEU A 12 23.87 -7.03 -29.47
N MET A 13 24.35 -6.32 -28.45
CA MET A 13 25.11 -6.93 -27.35
C MET A 13 24.13 -7.56 -26.37
N LEU A 14 23.95 -8.87 -26.51
CA LEU A 14 23.30 -9.75 -25.54
C LEU A 14 24.32 -10.07 -24.44
N THR A 15 24.35 -9.29 -23.35
CA THR A 15 25.24 -9.58 -22.21
C THR A 15 24.66 -10.71 -21.36
N LEU A 16 25.36 -11.85 -21.35
CA LEU A 16 25.07 -13.01 -20.52
C LEU A 16 25.11 -12.65 -19.03
N LEU A 17 24.08 -13.11 -18.29
CA LEU A 17 24.08 -13.15 -16.83
C LEU A 17 25.24 -14.02 -16.35
N LEU A 18 26.14 -13.44 -15.55
CA LEU A 18 26.96 -14.22 -14.62
C LEU A 18 26.13 -14.48 -13.36
N CYS A 19 25.71 -15.72 -13.18
CA CYS A 19 25.21 -16.21 -11.90
C CYS A 19 26.38 -16.26 -10.91
N ALA A 20 26.45 -15.29 -9.99
CA ALA A 20 27.23 -15.47 -8.77
C ALA A 20 26.40 -16.34 -7.82
N GLU A 21 26.87 -17.56 -7.57
CA GLU A 21 26.31 -18.44 -6.54
C GLU A 21 26.59 -17.83 -5.16
N ILE A 22 25.57 -17.23 -4.56
CA ILE A 22 25.59 -16.81 -3.15
C ILE A 22 25.44 -18.08 -2.30
N PRO A 23 26.26 -18.30 -1.26
CA PRO A 23 26.10 -19.45 -0.39
C PRO A 23 24.82 -19.29 0.43
N VAL A 24 23.79 -20.06 0.08
CA VAL A 24 22.54 -20.18 0.82
C VAL A 24 22.83 -20.91 2.14
N HIS A 25 22.90 -20.17 3.24
CA HIS A 25 22.88 -20.70 4.60
C HIS A 25 21.87 -19.90 5.45
N ALA A 26 20.60 -20.22 5.27
CA ALA A 26 19.57 -20.23 6.30
C ALA A 26 18.41 -21.07 5.72
N ALA A 27 17.71 -21.81 6.57
CA ALA A 27 16.63 -22.71 6.14
C ALA A 27 15.45 -21.90 5.57
N ASP A 28 15.48 -21.63 4.27
CA ASP A 28 14.37 -21.02 3.54
C ASP A 28 13.22 -22.03 3.50
N LYS A 29 12.18 -21.80 4.30
CA LYS A 29 10.84 -22.32 3.97
C LYS A 29 10.41 -21.63 2.68
N LYS A 30 10.88 -22.15 1.54
CA LYS A 30 10.45 -21.68 0.23
C LYS A 30 8.95 -21.85 0.16
N LEU A 31 8.21 -20.75 0.00
CA LEU A 31 6.77 -20.78 -0.27
C LEU A 31 6.52 -21.77 -1.41
N THR A 32 5.70 -22.79 -1.13
CA THR A 32 5.37 -23.84 -2.11
C THR A 32 4.29 -23.39 -3.09
N SER A 33 3.54 -22.35 -2.72
CA SER A 33 2.53 -21.69 -3.51
C SER A 33 2.47 -20.21 -3.11
N LEU A 34 2.14 -19.34 -4.06
CA LEU A 34 1.80 -17.94 -3.78
C LEU A 34 0.28 -17.70 -3.78
N LEU A 35 -0.52 -18.77 -3.94
CA LEU A 35 -1.97 -18.70 -3.83
C LEU A 35 -2.39 -18.74 -2.37
N ALA A 36 -3.38 -17.91 -2.02
CA ALA A 36 -3.92 -17.86 -0.67
C ALA A 36 -4.64 -19.18 -0.29
N PRO A 37 -4.45 -19.66 0.95
CA PRO A 37 -5.22 -20.78 1.51
C PRO A 37 -6.57 -20.34 2.11
N TYR A 38 -7.02 -19.13 1.82
CA TYR A 38 -8.29 -18.53 2.26
C TYR A 38 -8.98 -17.87 1.06
N ASP A 39 -10.29 -17.64 1.18
CA ASP A 39 -11.07 -17.09 0.06
C ASP A 39 -10.64 -15.67 -0.33
N GLU A 40 -10.47 -14.79 0.66
CA GLU A 40 -10.17 -13.38 0.48
C GLU A 40 -9.36 -12.81 1.66
N TRP A 41 -8.54 -11.80 1.36
CA TRP A 41 -7.98 -10.86 2.33
C TRP A 41 -8.50 -9.44 2.06
N TYR A 42 -8.37 -8.57 3.06
CA TYR A 42 -9.00 -7.25 3.07
C TYR A 42 -7.97 -6.15 3.32
N PHE A 43 -8.25 -4.97 2.77
CA PHE A 43 -7.46 -3.77 3.06
C PHE A 43 -8.33 -2.58 3.46
N ASN A 44 -7.81 -1.73 4.34
CA ASN A 44 -8.51 -0.52 4.76
C ASN A 44 -7.59 0.69 4.68
N PHE A 45 -8.17 1.84 4.36
CA PHE A 45 -7.47 3.11 4.43
C PHE A 45 -7.90 3.89 5.67
N LEU A 46 -6.96 4.60 6.27
CA LEU A 46 -7.23 5.52 7.36
C LEU A 46 -6.36 6.76 7.28
N TYR A 47 -6.74 7.79 8.02
CA TYR A 47 -5.97 9.03 8.15
C TYR A 47 -5.88 9.46 9.62
N PRO A 48 -4.90 10.29 10.02
CA PRO A 48 -4.77 10.72 11.40
C PRO A 48 -5.91 11.61 11.89
N HIS A 49 -6.10 11.71 13.20
CA HIS A 49 -7.19 12.50 13.76
C HIS A 49 -7.22 13.93 13.19
N ALA A 50 -8.38 14.32 12.65
CA ALA A 50 -8.62 15.63 12.04
C ALA A 50 -7.72 16.02 10.85
N LEU A 51 -7.06 15.05 10.19
CA LEU A 51 -6.25 15.26 8.98
C LEU A 51 -6.81 14.44 7.81
N PRO A 52 -8.00 14.80 7.27
CA PRO A 52 -8.73 13.93 6.36
C PRO A 52 -8.01 13.67 5.05
N ALA A 53 -8.10 12.41 4.63
CA ALA A 53 -7.72 11.91 3.32
C ALA A 53 -8.86 11.06 2.75
N ASP A 54 -8.99 11.02 1.43
CA ASP A 54 -9.97 10.17 0.77
C ASP A 54 -9.39 9.43 -0.43
N VAL A 55 -9.60 8.13 -0.53
CA VAL A 55 -9.11 7.30 -1.64
C VAL A 55 -10.19 7.18 -2.70
N THR A 56 -9.85 7.57 -3.92
CA THR A 56 -10.81 7.71 -5.01
C THR A 56 -10.69 6.59 -6.05
N TYR A 57 -9.54 5.95 -6.13
CA TYR A 57 -9.27 4.85 -7.06
C TYR A 57 -8.09 4.02 -6.59
N ALA A 58 -8.15 2.70 -6.80
CA ALA A 58 -7.02 1.81 -6.58
C ALA A 58 -6.96 0.71 -7.64
N GLU A 59 -5.74 0.35 -8.03
CA GLU A 59 -5.40 -0.87 -8.74
C GLU A 59 -4.55 -1.77 -7.84
N LEU A 60 -4.76 -3.08 -7.92
CA LEU A 60 -4.01 -4.07 -7.16
C LEU A 60 -3.67 -5.24 -8.07
N LEU A 61 -2.40 -5.62 -8.13
CA LEU A 61 -1.94 -6.85 -8.77
C LEU A 61 -1.67 -7.89 -7.68
N ASP A 62 -2.34 -9.05 -7.72
CA ASP A 62 -2.08 -10.14 -6.80
C ASP A 62 -1.02 -11.12 -7.31
N THR A 63 -0.59 -12.05 -6.46
CA THR A 63 0.44 -13.07 -6.77
C THR A 63 0.02 -14.12 -7.80
N ASP A 64 -1.26 -14.21 -8.17
CA ASP A 64 -1.77 -15.04 -9.27
C ASP A 64 -1.84 -14.26 -10.60
N GLY A 65 -1.38 -13.00 -10.60
CA GLY A 65 -1.37 -12.13 -11.77
C GLY A 65 -2.73 -11.49 -12.06
N ILE A 66 -3.68 -11.52 -11.12
CA ILE A 66 -4.98 -10.89 -11.28
C ILE A 66 -4.89 -9.41 -10.94
N LEU A 67 -5.33 -8.57 -11.88
CA LEU A 67 -5.42 -7.12 -11.71
C LEU A 67 -6.83 -6.70 -11.30
N TYR A 68 -6.97 -6.23 -10.06
CA TYR A 68 -8.19 -5.67 -9.52
C TYR A 68 -8.21 -4.16 -9.74
N ARG A 69 -9.40 -3.61 -10.04
CA ARG A 69 -9.62 -2.17 -10.22
C ARG A 69 -10.82 -1.73 -9.38
N TYR A 70 -10.53 -0.96 -8.34
CA TYR A 70 -11.52 -0.48 -7.38
C TYR A 70 -11.91 0.95 -7.73
N ARG A 71 -13.10 1.10 -8.33
CA ARG A 71 -13.75 2.41 -8.55
C ARG A 71 -14.67 2.81 -7.40
N MET A 72 -15.05 1.84 -6.58
CA MET A 72 -15.78 2.02 -5.34
C MET A 72 -14.97 1.32 -4.26
N LEU A 73 -14.55 2.10 -3.26
CA LEU A 73 -13.76 1.65 -2.13
C LEU A 73 -14.59 1.83 -0.86
N GLY A 74 -14.29 1.03 0.17
CA GLY A 74 -14.74 1.32 1.52
C GLY A 74 -14.18 2.65 2.01
N SER A 75 -14.91 3.32 2.92
CA SER A 75 -14.54 4.64 3.43
C SER A 75 -13.12 4.69 4.01
N THR A 76 -12.44 5.81 3.76
CA THR A 76 -11.20 6.16 4.47
C THR A 76 -11.56 6.70 5.85
N ASN A 77 -11.16 5.99 6.92
CA ASN A 77 -11.64 6.30 8.27
C ASN A 77 -10.64 7.15 9.08
N ALA A 78 -11.16 8.02 9.95
CA ALA A 78 -10.32 8.74 10.91
C ALA A 78 -9.80 7.81 12.00
N SER A 79 -8.49 7.85 12.27
CA SER A 79 -7.91 7.24 13.47
C SER A 79 -7.89 8.27 14.60
N SER A 80 -8.86 8.18 15.51
CA SER A 80 -8.95 9.09 16.67
C SER A 80 -7.73 9.00 17.61
N ALA A 81 -7.08 7.84 17.65
CA ALA A 81 -5.89 7.60 18.46
C ALA A 81 -4.60 8.14 17.81
N SER A 82 -4.60 8.43 16.50
CA SER A 82 -3.42 8.93 15.79
C SER A 82 -3.34 10.46 15.88
N VAL A 83 -2.79 10.96 17.00
CA VAL A 83 -2.58 12.39 17.27
C VAL A 83 -1.08 12.66 17.41
N GLY A 84 -0.51 13.46 16.50
CA GLY A 84 0.91 13.80 16.48
C GLY A 84 1.85 12.66 16.09
N LYS A 85 1.37 11.41 16.05
CA LYS A 85 2.04 10.21 15.54
C LYS A 85 0.97 9.15 15.26
N TRP A 86 1.32 8.12 14.50
CA TRP A 86 0.42 6.97 14.30
C TRP A 86 0.18 6.21 15.60
N ASN A 87 -1.06 5.78 15.78
CA ASN A 87 -1.35 4.66 16.68
C ASN A 87 -0.88 3.37 16.00
N GLU A 88 -0.11 2.54 16.70
CA GLU A 88 0.37 1.27 16.15
C GLU A 88 -0.69 0.14 16.26
N GLU A 89 -1.72 0.35 17.08
CA GLU A 89 -2.86 -0.55 17.26
C GLU A 89 -4.03 -0.15 16.34
N VAL A 90 -3.84 -0.30 15.03
CA VAL A 90 -4.89 -0.07 14.03
C VAL A 90 -5.74 -1.32 13.83
N MET A 91 -7.07 -1.18 13.82
CA MET A 91 -7.95 -2.33 13.59
C MET A 91 -8.09 -2.61 12.09
N GLY A 92 -7.97 -3.87 11.71
CA GLY A 92 -8.40 -4.37 10.41
C GLY A 92 -9.90 -4.60 10.43
N ILE A 93 -10.62 -4.10 9.43
CA ILE A 93 -12.07 -4.22 9.34
C ILE A 93 -12.41 -4.96 8.05
N HIS A 94 -13.30 -5.93 8.15
CA HIS A 94 -13.89 -6.57 6.99
C HIS A 94 -14.51 -5.52 6.05
N SER A 95 -14.25 -5.65 4.76
CA SER A 95 -14.78 -4.75 3.75
C SER A 95 -15.41 -5.55 2.63
N ASP A 96 -16.65 -5.21 2.28
CA ASP A 96 -17.32 -5.78 1.11
C ASP A 96 -16.66 -5.31 -0.21
N PHE A 97 -15.96 -4.18 -0.18
CA PHE A 97 -15.34 -3.54 -1.35
C PHE A 97 -13.85 -3.81 -1.47
N ASN A 98 -13.11 -3.67 -0.36
CA ASN A 98 -11.65 -3.66 -0.37
C ASN A 98 -11.10 -5.05 -0.08
N LYS A 99 -11.08 -5.92 -1.09
CA LYS A 99 -10.68 -7.32 -0.93
C LYS A 99 -10.12 -7.95 -2.20
N ALA A 100 -9.20 -8.90 -2.03
CA ALA A 100 -8.60 -9.67 -3.12
C ALA A 100 -8.36 -11.12 -2.71
N LYS A 101 -8.16 -12.00 -3.69
CA LYS A 101 -7.98 -13.44 -3.45
C LYS A 101 -6.60 -13.77 -2.91
N ASN A 102 -5.55 -13.36 -3.62
CA ASN A 102 -4.17 -13.73 -3.30
C ASN A 102 -3.36 -12.53 -2.78
N PRO A 103 -2.23 -12.76 -2.07
CA PRO A 103 -1.40 -11.67 -1.55
C PRO A 103 -1.04 -10.60 -2.59
N PRO A 104 -0.82 -9.35 -2.17
CA PRO A 104 -0.53 -8.25 -3.08
C PRO A 104 0.91 -8.34 -3.61
N GLN A 105 1.13 -8.17 -4.91
CA GLN A 105 2.45 -7.88 -5.49
C GLN A 105 2.68 -6.38 -5.56
N ALA A 106 1.68 -5.64 -6.03
CA ALA A 106 1.73 -4.19 -6.16
C ALA A 106 0.35 -3.58 -5.96
N MET A 107 0.31 -2.38 -5.38
CA MET A 107 -0.90 -1.57 -5.27
C MET A 107 -0.60 -0.14 -5.74
N HIS A 108 -1.49 0.42 -6.55
CA HIS A 108 -1.35 1.76 -7.10
C HIS A 108 -2.66 2.51 -6.88
N PHE A 109 -2.65 3.65 -6.19
CA PHE A 109 -3.90 4.32 -5.82
C PHE A 109 -3.82 5.85 -5.81
N CYS A 110 -4.98 6.47 -6.00
CA CYS A 110 -5.20 7.91 -5.98
C CYS A 110 -5.88 8.32 -4.68
N TRP A 111 -5.39 9.37 -4.05
CA TRP A 111 -6.03 9.89 -2.84
C TRP A 111 -5.90 11.40 -2.69
N ASP A 112 -6.95 11.99 -2.14
CA ASP A 112 -7.09 13.41 -1.92
C ASP A 112 -6.73 13.73 -0.46
N SER A 113 -5.64 14.46 -0.25
CA SER A 113 -5.30 15.02 1.06
C SER A 113 -6.04 16.34 1.23
N ILE A 114 -7.05 16.37 2.09
CA ILE A 114 -7.84 17.59 2.34
C ILE A 114 -6.96 18.65 3.00
N ILE A 115 -6.09 18.24 3.93
CA ILE A 115 -5.20 19.14 4.67
C ILE A 115 -4.07 19.72 3.81
N ASP A 116 -3.58 18.98 2.82
CA ASP A 116 -2.58 19.50 1.89
C ASP A 116 -3.22 20.22 0.70
N LYS A 117 -4.53 20.02 0.48
CA LYS A 117 -5.26 20.41 -0.72
C LYS A 117 -4.60 19.88 -1.99
N LYS A 118 -4.20 18.62 -1.94
CA LYS A 118 -3.43 17.95 -3.00
C LYS A 118 -3.97 16.56 -3.26
N VAL A 119 -3.91 16.21 -4.54
CA VAL A 119 -4.01 14.83 -5.00
C VAL A 119 -2.64 14.20 -4.90
N TYR A 120 -2.59 13.00 -4.31
CA TYR A 120 -1.44 12.13 -4.32
C TYR A 120 -1.73 10.85 -5.10
N GLU A 121 -0.69 10.35 -5.74
CA GLU A 121 -0.65 9.05 -6.41
C GLU A 121 0.44 8.24 -5.74
N THR A 122 0.07 7.08 -5.19
CA THR A 122 0.98 6.23 -4.42
C THR A 122 1.07 4.85 -5.05
N TRP A 123 2.31 4.39 -5.24
CA TRP A 123 2.65 3.02 -5.59
C TRP A 123 3.26 2.31 -4.39
N ILE A 124 2.80 1.08 -4.12
CA ILE A 124 3.37 0.19 -3.11
C ILE A 124 3.76 -1.11 -3.80
N THR A 125 5.02 -1.51 -3.69
CA THR A 125 5.49 -2.84 -4.07
C THR A 125 5.68 -3.67 -2.81
N PHE A 126 5.18 -4.90 -2.81
CA PHE A 126 5.23 -5.80 -1.65
C PHE A 126 6.27 -6.89 -1.87
N GLY A 127 7.14 -7.08 -0.89
CA GLY A 127 8.21 -8.07 -0.94
C GLY A 127 7.79 -9.45 -0.43
N TYR A 128 8.67 -10.44 -0.66
CA TYR A 128 8.52 -11.81 -0.17
C TYR A 128 8.17 -11.91 1.33
N PRO A 129 8.75 -11.11 2.26
CA PRO A 129 8.39 -11.19 3.68
C PRO A 129 6.89 -10.97 3.94
N VAL A 130 6.24 -10.11 3.15
CA VAL A 130 4.80 -9.86 3.27
C VAL A 130 4.00 -11.08 2.85
N TRP A 131 4.37 -11.71 1.73
CA TRP A 131 3.70 -12.92 1.26
C TRP A 131 3.90 -14.09 2.23
N GLU A 132 5.11 -14.24 2.77
CA GLU A 132 5.41 -15.25 3.78
C GLU A 132 4.53 -15.08 5.01
N MET A 133 4.38 -13.86 5.52
CA MET A 133 3.45 -13.57 6.62
C MET A 133 2.00 -13.89 6.24
N MET A 134 1.54 -13.49 5.06
CA MET A 134 0.15 -13.70 4.64
C MET A 134 -0.21 -15.15 4.33
N LEU A 135 0.79 -15.99 3.97
CA LEU A 135 0.59 -17.38 3.55
C LEU A 135 0.98 -18.40 4.62
N THR A 136 1.63 -17.97 5.71
CA THR A 136 1.98 -18.84 6.83
C THR A 136 0.85 -18.83 7.86
N PRO A 137 0.25 -20.01 8.18
CA PRO A 137 -0.75 -20.08 9.23
C PRO A 137 -0.10 -19.86 10.61
N TYR A 138 -0.88 -19.28 11.53
CA TYR A 138 -0.52 -19.19 12.94
C TYR A 138 -1.67 -19.68 13.83
N PRO A 139 -1.41 -20.23 15.03
CA PRO A 139 -2.46 -20.67 15.93
C PRO A 139 -3.29 -19.48 16.44
N SER A 140 -4.62 -19.61 16.44
CA SER A 140 -5.51 -18.57 16.94
C SER A 140 -5.16 -18.21 18.39
N PRO A 141 -5.18 -16.92 18.76
CA PRO A 141 -5.02 -16.49 20.15
C PRO A 141 -6.12 -17.00 21.08
N TRP A 142 -7.27 -17.38 20.53
CA TRP A 142 -8.45 -17.81 21.28
C TRP A 142 -8.58 -19.33 21.37
N ASP A 143 -8.10 -20.05 20.35
CA ASP A 143 -8.06 -21.51 20.30
C ASP A 143 -6.85 -21.99 19.49
N ALA A 144 -5.83 -22.51 20.18
CA ALA A 144 -4.59 -22.95 19.53
C ALA A 144 -4.76 -24.13 18.55
N SER A 145 -5.91 -24.82 18.57
CA SER A 145 -6.24 -25.86 17.58
C SER A 145 -6.67 -25.29 16.22
N VAL A 146 -7.10 -24.03 16.19
CA VAL A 146 -7.50 -23.31 14.98
C VAL A 146 -6.29 -22.60 14.38
N GLN A 147 -6.05 -22.82 13.10
CA GLN A 147 -5.05 -22.06 12.34
C GLN A 147 -5.72 -20.85 11.67
N GLU A 148 -5.09 -19.70 11.80
CA GLU A 148 -5.50 -18.43 11.22
C GLU A 148 -4.43 -17.90 10.27
N TYR A 149 -4.79 -16.87 9.49
CA TYR A 149 -3.89 -16.19 8.55
C TYR A 149 -4.02 -14.67 8.70
N HIS A 150 -2.94 -13.96 8.37
CA HIS A 150 -2.91 -12.52 8.34
C HIS A 150 -3.64 -12.00 7.08
N ARG A 151 -4.93 -11.69 7.25
CA ARG A 151 -5.83 -11.33 6.14
C ARG A 151 -6.27 -9.87 6.12
N TYR A 152 -5.69 -9.02 6.95
CA TYR A 152 -6.08 -7.63 7.06
C TYR A 152 -4.86 -6.73 6.98
N LEU A 153 -4.91 -5.79 6.03
CA LEU A 153 -3.86 -4.81 5.79
C LEU A 153 -4.46 -3.40 5.97
N VAL A 154 -3.78 -2.54 6.71
CA VAL A 154 -4.24 -1.17 6.95
C VAL A 154 -3.23 -0.20 6.39
N ILE A 155 -3.69 0.78 5.62
CA ILE A 155 -2.88 1.79 4.93
C ILE A 155 -3.22 3.16 5.53
N GLY A 156 -2.25 3.76 6.21
CA GLY A 156 -2.36 5.08 6.80
C GLY A 156 -1.90 6.15 5.81
N LEU A 157 -2.73 7.16 5.57
CA LEU A 157 -2.48 8.29 4.69
C LEU A 157 -2.34 9.57 5.52
N ALA A 158 -1.15 10.15 5.55
CA ALA A 158 -0.82 11.33 6.34
C ALA A 158 -0.38 12.52 5.45
N PRO A 159 -0.38 13.75 5.99
CA PRO A 159 0.10 14.92 5.25
C PRO A 159 1.50 14.71 4.66
N GLU A 160 1.82 15.52 3.63
CA GLU A 160 3.05 15.43 2.84
C GLU A 160 3.16 14.17 1.96
N GLY A 161 2.05 13.47 1.73
CA GLY A 161 2.04 12.26 0.91
C GLY A 161 2.61 11.03 1.63
N ARG A 162 2.70 11.07 2.97
CA ARG A 162 3.29 10.01 3.79
C ARG A 162 2.33 8.84 3.89
N VAL A 163 2.84 7.64 3.62
CA VAL A 163 2.06 6.40 3.67
C VAL A 163 2.73 5.42 4.62
N ARG A 164 1.92 4.75 5.44
CA ARG A 164 2.35 3.64 6.29
C ARG A 164 1.45 2.45 6.10
N VAL A 165 1.99 1.25 6.28
CA VAL A 165 1.25 0.00 6.11
C VAL A 165 1.46 -0.90 7.31
N TRP A 166 0.36 -1.50 7.78
CA TRP A 166 0.37 -2.50 8.84
C TRP A 166 -0.32 -3.77 8.36
N LEU A 167 0.27 -4.91 8.68
CA LEU A 167 -0.40 -6.19 8.66
C LEU A 167 -0.99 -6.45 10.05
N VAL A 168 -2.30 -6.66 10.11
CA VAL A 168 -3.02 -6.76 11.38
C VAL A 168 -2.87 -8.16 11.95
N ASN A 169 -2.67 -8.20 13.26
CA ASN A 169 -2.51 -9.43 14.02
C ASN A 169 -3.70 -9.63 14.95
N ASN A 170 -4.24 -10.85 15.00
CA ASN A 170 -5.27 -11.17 16.00
C ASN A 170 -4.61 -11.31 17.37
N GLY A 171 -5.17 -10.62 18.38
CA GLY A 171 -4.75 -10.74 19.78
C GLY A 171 -3.32 -10.30 20.09
N LYS A 172 -2.63 -9.64 19.15
CA LYS A 172 -1.24 -9.16 19.28
C LYS A 172 -1.10 -7.78 18.60
N PRO A 173 -0.07 -6.97 18.96
CA PRO A 173 0.23 -5.74 18.23
C PRO A 173 0.44 -6.01 16.74
N ASN A 174 0.02 -5.08 15.89
CA ASN A 174 0.17 -5.22 14.44
C ASN A 174 1.63 -5.19 14.00
N THR A 175 1.90 -5.84 12.87
CA THR A 175 3.20 -5.78 12.22
C THR A 175 3.25 -4.57 11.30
N ARG A 176 3.97 -3.53 11.69
CA ARG A 176 4.28 -2.40 10.79
C ARG A 176 5.25 -2.87 9.72
N LEU A 177 4.89 -2.68 8.44
CA LEU A 177 5.76 -2.96 7.31
C LEU A 177 6.78 -1.84 7.16
N THR A 178 8.03 -2.22 6.92
CA THR A 178 9.17 -1.31 6.82
C THR A 178 9.63 -1.17 5.37
N GLU A 179 10.00 0.06 5.00
CA GLU A 179 10.62 0.33 3.70
C GLU A 179 11.96 -0.41 3.56
N ASP A 180 12.35 -0.73 2.32
CA ASP A 180 13.56 -1.46 1.92
C ASP A 180 13.67 -2.91 2.38
N LYS A 181 12.80 -3.36 3.29
CA LYS A 181 12.72 -4.75 3.75
C LYS A 181 11.42 -5.43 3.31
N ASP A 182 10.29 -4.85 3.68
CA ASP A 182 8.97 -5.49 3.50
C ASP A 182 8.24 -4.90 2.29
N ILE A 183 8.37 -3.59 2.08
CA ILE A 183 7.68 -2.84 1.01
C ILE A 183 8.58 -1.76 0.41
N LEU A 184 8.22 -1.28 -0.78
CA LEU A 184 8.71 -0.02 -1.34
C LEU A 184 7.51 0.89 -1.60
N VAL A 185 7.58 2.14 -1.16
CA VAL A 185 6.49 3.12 -1.27
C VAL A 185 6.98 4.34 -2.02
N GLU A 186 6.28 4.69 -3.10
CA GLU A 186 6.55 5.88 -3.89
C GLU A 186 5.28 6.72 -3.97
N THR A 187 5.34 7.98 -3.51
CA THR A 187 4.22 8.92 -3.60
C THR A 187 4.60 10.14 -4.41
N VAL A 188 3.75 10.52 -5.36
CA VAL A 188 3.92 11.72 -6.20
C VAL A 188 2.68 12.61 -6.16
N SER A 189 2.83 13.88 -6.56
CA SER A 189 1.73 14.85 -6.68
C SER A 189 1.97 15.84 -7.83
N GLY A 190 0.93 16.59 -8.18
CA GLY A 190 1.00 17.65 -9.19
C GLY A 190 1.30 17.14 -10.61
N GLU A 191 2.29 17.72 -11.28
CA GLU A 191 2.62 17.38 -12.66
C GLU A 191 3.14 15.95 -12.85
N LYS A 192 3.63 15.33 -11.76
CA LYS A 192 4.13 13.95 -11.75
C LYS A 192 3.03 12.89 -11.69
N LEU A 193 1.78 13.29 -11.45
CA LEU A 193 0.64 12.37 -11.47
C LEU A 193 0.48 11.79 -12.87
N ALA A 194 0.38 10.46 -12.97
CA ALA A 194 0.16 9.74 -14.21
C ALA A 194 -1.25 9.17 -14.25
N MET A 195 -1.57 8.24 -13.35
CA MET A 195 -2.89 7.63 -13.22
C MET A 195 -3.93 8.62 -12.70
N CYS A 196 -3.58 9.44 -11.71
CA CYS A 196 -4.57 10.22 -10.96
C CYS A 196 -4.97 11.55 -11.60
N LYS A 197 -4.21 12.02 -12.61
CA LYS A 197 -4.36 13.34 -13.24
C LYS A 197 -5.77 13.67 -13.75
N LYS A 198 -6.59 12.66 -14.05
CA LYS A 198 -7.98 12.83 -14.52
C LYS A 198 -9.01 12.01 -13.72
N ILE A 199 -8.59 11.36 -12.65
CA ILE A 199 -9.46 10.51 -11.83
C ILE A 199 -10.06 11.32 -10.69
N THR A 200 -9.25 12.14 -10.04
CA THR A 200 -9.67 12.99 -8.92
C THR A 200 -10.06 14.37 -9.43
N ASN A 201 -11.29 14.80 -9.18
CA ASN A 201 -11.76 16.16 -9.49
C ASN A 201 -12.17 16.93 -8.24
N HIS A 202 -11.54 16.62 -7.10
CA HIS A 202 -11.81 17.34 -5.87
C HIS A 202 -11.29 18.78 -6.01
N SER A 203 -12.18 19.77 -5.96
CA SER A 203 -11.84 21.17 -6.27
C SER A 203 -10.97 21.83 -5.19
N PHE A 204 -10.93 21.26 -3.98
CA PHE A 204 -10.31 21.84 -2.77
C PHE A 204 -10.70 23.31 -2.49
N SER A 205 -11.80 23.78 -3.09
CA SER A 205 -12.24 25.18 -3.04
C SER A 205 -12.85 25.56 -1.69
N GLY A 206 -13.20 24.56 -0.87
CA GLY A 206 -13.65 24.76 0.51
C GLY A 206 -12.51 25.14 1.46
N GLY A 207 -12.87 25.93 2.47
CA GLY A 207 -12.04 26.07 3.67
C GLY A 207 -12.10 24.82 4.55
N TYR A 208 -11.30 24.81 5.61
CA TYR A 208 -11.44 23.80 6.67
C TYR A 208 -12.65 24.12 7.54
N ASN A 209 -13.33 23.08 8.02
CA ASN A 209 -14.38 23.24 9.01
C ASN A 209 -13.77 23.63 10.38
N ASP A 210 -14.60 24.14 11.29
CA ASP A 210 -14.17 24.59 12.62
C ASP A 210 -13.43 23.51 13.41
N TYR A 211 -13.82 22.25 13.23
CA TYR A 211 -13.18 21.11 13.88
C TYR A 211 -11.71 20.95 13.46
N ILE A 212 -11.42 20.96 12.15
CA ILE A 212 -10.05 20.91 11.64
C ILE A 212 -9.29 22.17 12.03
N LEU A 213 -9.90 23.36 11.89
CA LEU A 213 -9.28 24.64 12.26
C LEU A 213 -8.85 24.66 13.73
N ASN A 214 -9.71 24.21 14.63
CA ASN A 214 -9.40 24.10 16.05
C ASN A 214 -8.31 23.06 16.32
N PHE A 215 -8.31 21.93 15.60
CA PHE A 215 -7.29 20.91 15.77
C PHE A 215 -5.90 21.38 15.35
N ILE A 216 -5.78 22.07 14.21
CA ILE A 216 -4.47 22.51 13.68
C ILE A 216 -3.98 23.82 14.29
N LYS A 217 -4.83 24.52 15.05
CA LYS A 217 -4.48 25.75 15.75
C LYS A 217 -3.24 25.53 16.63
N ASP A 218 -2.28 26.44 16.52
CA ASP A 218 -1.01 26.44 17.26
C ASP A 218 -0.11 25.21 17.04
N LYS A 219 -0.44 24.32 16.08
CA LYS A 219 0.39 23.18 15.70
C LYS A 219 1.23 23.49 14.47
N LYS A 220 2.46 22.99 14.48
CA LYS A 220 3.35 23.07 13.32
C LYS A 220 2.95 21.99 12.30
N TYR A 221 2.76 22.38 11.03
CA TYR A 221 2.67 21.45 9.90
C TYR A 221 3.92 20.53 9.87
N PRO A 222 3.80 19.20 9.65
CA PRO A 222 2.62 18.45 9.18
C PRO A 222 1.69 17.95 10.29
N TYR A 223 1.66 18.63 11.44
CA TYR A 223 0.78 18.34 12.58
C TYR A 223 1.05 17.01 13.29
N GLY A 224 2.23 16.43 13.06
CA GLY A 224 2.73 15.22 13.71
C GLY A 224 4.04 14.72 13.10
N ASN A 225 4.56 13.64 13.68
CA ASN A 225 5.64 12.84 13.13
C ASN A 225 5.03 11.53 12.57
N TRP A 226 4.72 11.57 11.29
CA TRP A 226 3.98 10.53 10.58
C TRP A 226 4.86 9.51 9.88
#